data_AF-A0A0N8K9U2-F1
#
_entry.id   AF-A0A0N8K9U2-F1
#
_cell.length_a   1.000
_cell.length_b   1.000
_cell.length_c   1.000
_cell.angle_alpha   90.00
_cell.angle_beta   90.00
_cell.angle_gamma   90.00
#
_symmetry.space_group_name_H-M   'P 1'
#
loop_
_entity.id
_entity.type
_entity.pdbx_description
1 polymer ?
#
loop_
_entity_poly.entity_id
_entity_poly.type
_entity_poly.pdbx_seq_one_letter_code
_entity_poly.pdbx_strand_id
1 'polypeptide(L)'
;MGAVAIERPTKTARLNKQRVRGGVVTALRLSQQVFAALQQKRVLISTALVVLLVVSSLGVVVSAHENRELFNSLSQLQEQRDNYQREWSQLLLEQSALSAHGRVEQLASERFDMVVPGKQDIVLVPLMAPLVGAR
;
A
#
# COMPACT_ATOMS: atom_id res chain seq x y z
N MET A 1 -43.41 32.09 51.31
CA MET A 1 -42.23 31.73 50.48
C MET A 1 -41.14 31.24 51.41
N GLY A 2 -40.49 30.12 51.09
CA GLY A 2 -39.43 29.52 51.90
C GLY A 2 -39.82 28.18 52.52
N ALA A 3 -40.10 27.18 51.69
CA ALA A 3 -40.24 25.80 52.12
C ALA A 3 -38.95 25.36 52.84
N VAL A 4 -39.11 24.99 54.11
CA VAL A 4 -38.06 24.47 54.97
C VAL A 4 -37.78 23.01 54.59
N ALA A 5 -36.50 22.77 54.33
CA ALA A 5 -35.74 21.52 54.49
C ALA A 5 -36.51 20.19 54.31
N ILE A 6 -36.30 19.56 53.15
CA ILE A 6 -36.42 18.11 53.01
C ILE A 6 -34.99 17.54 53.00
N GLU A 7 -34.38 17.39 54.17
CA GLU A 7 -33.27 16.45 54.30
C GLU A 7 -33.87 15.05 54.50
N ARG A 8 -33.83 14.24 53.44
CA ARG A 8 -34.13 12.81 53.57
C ARG A 8 -32.96 12.17 54.32
N PRO A 9 -33.17 11.43 55.42
CA PRO A 9 -32.08 10.67 56.02
C PRO A 9 -31.64 9.61 55.01
N THR A 10 -30.45 9.79 54.44
CA THR A 10 -29.78 8.77 53.64
C THR A 10 -29.41 7.64 54.59
N LYS A 11 -30.31 6.65 54.68
CA LYS A 11 -30.12 5.39 55.38
C LYS A 11 -28.83 4.77 54.89
N THR A 12 -27.76 4.92 55.67
CA THR A 12 -26.46 4.30 55.43
C THR A 12 -26.69 2.79 55.44
N ALA A 13 -26.71 2.21 54.25
CA ALA A 13 -26.83 0.77 54.06
C ALA A 13 -25.61 0.12 54.71
N ARG A 14 -25.77 -0.38 55.94
CA ARG A 14 -24.77 -1.25 56.56
C ARG A 14 -24.53 -2.42 55.63
N LEU A 15 -23.38 -2.41 54.95
CA LEU A 15 -22.90 -3.51 54.12
C LEU A 15 -22.79 -4.74 55.02
N ASN A 16 -23.77 -5.64 54.89
CA ASN A 16 -23.84 -6.85 55.68
C ASN A 16 -22.66 -7.77 55.30
N LYS A 17 -21.74 -7.99 56.24
CA LYS A 17 -20.55 -8.85 56.12
C LYS A 17 -20.89 -10.27 55.65
N GLN A 18 -22.10 -10.78 55.92
CA GLN A 18 -22.58 -12.06 55.39
C GLN A 18 -22.81 -12.03 53.87
N ARG A 19 -23.27 -10.92 53.30
CA ARG A 19 -23.51 -10.79 51.85
C ARG A 19 -22.19 -10.75 51.08
N VAL A 20 -21.19 -10.07 51.64
CA VAL A 20 -19.83 -10.01 51.08
C VAL A 20 -19.16 -11.38 51.17
N ARG A 21 -19.29 -12.07 52.31
CA ARG A 21 -18.81 -13.45 52.46
C ARG A 21 -19.52 -14.42 51.51
N GLY A 22 -20.83 -14.28 51.31
CA GLY A 22 -21.60 -15.08 50.36
C GLY A 22 -21.12 -14.90 48.92
N GLY A 23 -20.85 -13.66 48.49
CA GLY A 23 -20.31 -13.34 47.16
C GLY A 23 -18.89 -13.86 46.91
N VAL A 24 -18.04 -13.82 47.95
CA VAL A 24 -16.67 -14.36 47.87
C VAL A 24 -16.69 -15.88 47.75
N VAL A 25 -17.59 -16.55 48.48
CA VAL A 25 -17.72 -18.02 48.43
C VAL A 25 -18.32 -18.48 47.10
N THR A 26 -19.24 -17.73 46.48
CA THR A 26 -19.71 -18.04 45.12
C THR A 26 -18.62 -17.82 44.06
N ALA A 27 -17.81 -16.77 44.17
CA ALA A 27 -16.67 -16.56 43.27
C ALA A 27 -15.64 -17.70 43.36
N LEU A 28 -15.36 -18.17 44.58
CA LEU A 28 -14.44 -19.28 44.82
C LEU A 28 -14.98 -20.63 44.28
N ARG A 29 -16.29 -20.88 44.39
CA ARG A 29 -16.90 -22.11 43.86
C ARG A 29 -17.01 -22.10 42.33
N LEU A 30 -17.22 -20.93 41.71
CA LEU A 30 -17.25 -20.79 40.25
C LEU A 30 -15.90 -21.19 39.63
N SER A 31 -14.80 -20.79 40.27
CA SER A 31 -13.44 -21.20 39.90
C SER A 31 -13.26 -22.73 39.98
N GLN A 32 -13.75 -23.38 41.04
CA GLN A 32 -13.64 -24.84 41.21
C GLN A 32 -14.50 -25.63 40.21
N GLN A 33 -15.69 -25.14 39.86
CA GLN A 33 -16.53 -25.76 38.82
C GLN A 33 -15.92 -25.62 37.43
N VAL A 34 -15.29 -24.48 37.11
CA VAL A 34 -14.50 -24.31 35.89
C VAL A 34 -13.33 -25.29 35.89
N PHE A 35 -12.67 -25.51 37.03
CA PHE A 35 -11.56 -26.47 37.17
C PHE A 35 -11.98 -27.93 37.00
N ALA A 36 -13.16 -28.31 37.49
CA ALA A 36 -13.73 -29.65 37.29
C ALA A 36 -14.24 -29.85 35.85
N ALA A 37 -14.80 -28.80 35.23
CA ALA A 37 -15.16 -28.81 33.81
C ALA A 37 -13.90 -28.93 32.93
N LEU A 38 -12.80 -28.25 33.30
CA LEU A 38 -11.49 -28.38 32.66
C LEU A 38 -10.91 -29.80 32.76
N GLN A 39 -11.31 -30.60 33.74
CA GLN A 39 -10.89 -32.01 33.87
C GLN A 39 -11.64 -32.97 32.93
N GLN A 40 -12.75 -32.55 32.30
CA GLN A 40 -13.37 -33.35 31.24
C GLN A 40 -12.52 -33.26 29.97
N LYS A 41 -12.18 -34.44 29.39
CA LYS A 41 -11.43 -34.55 28.13
C LYS A 41 -11.95 -33.62 27.02
N ARG A 42 -13.26 -33.36 26.99
CA ARG A 42 -13.90 -32.45 26.04
C ARG A 42 -13.43 -30.99 26.18
N VAL A 43 -13.33 -30.48 27.40
CA VAL A 43 -12.93 -29.08 27.63
C VAL A 43 -11.43 -28.90 27.38
N LEU A 44 -10.59 -29.89 27.70
CA LEU A 44 -9.18 -29.89 27.31
C LEU A 44 -8.99 -29.76 25.80
N ILE A 45 -9.76 -30.51 25.00
CA ILE A 45 -9.72 -30.44 23.54
C ILE A 45 -10.14 -29.04 23.06
N SER A 46 -11.23 -28.49 23.59
CA SER A 46 -11.68 -27.13 23.22
C SER A 46 -10.66 -26.05 23.57
N THR A 47 -10.09 -26.09 24.78
CA THR A 47 -9.08 -25.13 25.21
C THR A 47 -7.80 -25.26 24.39
N ALA A 48 -7.36 -26.49 24.07
CA ALA A 48 -6.21 -26.71 23.19
C ALA A 48 -6.44 -26.13 21.79
N LEU A 49 -7.64 -26.31 21.22
CA LEU A 49 -8.04 -25.72 19.93
C LEU A 49 -8.00 -24.19 19.97
N VAL A 50 -8.48 -23.57 21.04
CA VAL A 50 -8.43 -22.11 21.21
C VAL A 50 -6.99 -21.63 21.28
N VAL A 51 -6.14 -22.29 22.06
CA VAL A 51 -4.70 -21.95 22.14
C VAL A 51 -4.05 -22.10 20.77
N LEU A 52 -4.34 -23.17 20.04
CA LEU A 52 -3.81 -23.41 18.70
C LEU A 52 -4.24 -22.31 17.72
N LEU A 53 -5.50 -21.87 17.77
CA LEU A 53 -6.00 -20.74 16.98
C LEU A 53 -5.29 -19.43 17.32
N VAL A 54 -5.04 -19.16 18.61
CA VAL A 54 -4.30 -17.97 19.05
C VAL A 54 -2.84 -18.01 18.56
N VAL A 55 -2.18 -19.16 18.66
CA VAL A 55 -0.82 -19.32 18.13
C VAL A 55 -0.81 -19.15 16.61
N SER A 56 -1.80 -19.70 15.90
CA SER A 56 -1.94 -19.53 14.45
C SER A 56 -2.15 -18.07 14.08
N SER A 57 -3.03 -17.33 14.78
CA SER A 57 -3.27 -15.92 14.48
C SER A 57 -2.05 -15.05 14.72
N LEU A 58 -1.30 -15.30 15.81
CA LEU A 58 -0.01 -14.65 16.05
C LEU A 58 0.99 -14.95 14.94
N GLY A 59 1.08 -16.21 14.49
CA GLY A 59 1.94 -16.60 13.37
C GLY A 59 1.60 -15.86 12.07
N VAL A 60 0.31 -15.73 11.75
CA VAL A 60 -0.15 -14.96 10.58
C VAL A 60 0.22 -13.48 10.70
N VAL A 61 0.06 -12.87 11.88
CA VAL A 61 0.43 -11.47 12.11
C VAL A 61 1.93 -11.25 11.95
N VAL A 62 2.76 -12.15 12.48
CA VAL A 62 4.22 -12.09 12.33
C VAL A 62 4.61 -12.23 10.85
N SER A 63 4.03 -13.21 10.14
CA SER A 63 4.27 -13.37 8.70
C SER A 63 3.86 -12.13 7.90
N ALA A 64 2.74 -11.50 8.25
CA ALA A 64 2.31 -10.25 7.62
C ALA A 64 3.27 -9.08 7.92
N HIS A 65 3.86 -9.05 9.12
CA HIS A 65 4.84 -8.03 9.50
C HIS A 65 6.15 -8.18 8.70
N GLU A 66 6.72 -9.39 8.64
CA GLU A 66 7.91 -9.67 7.83
C GLU A 66 7.66 -9.37 6.35
N ASN A 67 6.47 -9.73 5.84
CA ASN A 67 6.11 -9.46 4.46
C ASN A 67 6.04 -7.94 4.18
N ARG A 68 5.59 -7.12 5.13
CA ARG A 68 5.61 -5.66 5.01
C ARG A 68 7.03 -5.10 4.97
N GLU A 69 7.95 -5.62 5.79
CA GLU A 69 9.35 -5.18 5.75
C GLU A 69 10.03 -5.52 4.43
N LEU A 70 9.89 -6.78 3.97
CA LEU A 70 10.43 -7.23 2.68
C LEU A 70 9.85 -6.41 1.51
N PHE A 71 8.54 -6.13 1.56
CA PHE A 71 7.88 -5.31 0.55
C PHE A 71 8.38 -3.87 0.55
N ASN A 72 8.72 -3.30 1.71
CA ASN A 72 9.25 -1.95 1.80
C ASN A 72 10.63 -1.85 1.11
N SER A 73 11.53 -2.80 1.36
CA SER A 73 12.82 -2.85 0.67
C SER A 73 12.67 -3.02 -0.85
N LEU A 74 11.74 -3.87 -1.28
CA LEU A 74 11.44 -4.06 -2.69
C LEU A 74 10.87 -2.79 -3.33
N SER A 75 9.97 -2.10 -2.63
CA SER A 75 9.36 -0.85 -3.07
C SER A 75 10.40 0.24 -3.26
N GLN A 76 11.37 0.37 -2.34
CA GLN A 76 12.48 1.33 -2.48
C GLN A 76 13.33 1.08 -3.72
N LEU A 77 13.67 -0.18 -4.01
CA LEU A 77 14.42 -0.52 -5.23
C LEU A 77 13.60 -0.21 -6.50
N GLN A 78 12.30 -0.46 -6.47
CA GLN A 78 11.40 -0.10 -7.59
C GLN A 78 11.34 1.41 -7.79
N GLU A 79 11.22 2.21 -6.72
CA GLU A 79 11.22 3.67 -6.82
C GLU A 79 12.53 4.19 -7.44
N GLN A 80 13.68 3.62 -7.07
CA GLN A 80 14.97 3.99 -7.67
C GLN A 80 15.02 3.67 -9.16
N ARG A 81 14.61 2.45 -9.54
CA ARG A 81 14.52 2.04 -10.95
C ARG A 81 13.61 2.97 -11.74
N ASP A 82 12.45 3.31 -11.17
CA ASP A 82 11.47 4.16 -11.83
C ASP A 82 11.98 5.62 -11.94
N ASN A 83 12.82 6.09 -11.01
CA ASN A 83 13.51 7.37 -11.14
C ASN A 83 14.50 7.36 -12.32
N TYR A 84 15.36 6.35 -12.42
CA TYR A 84 16.29 6.23 -13.55
C TYR A 84 15.56 6.12 -14.89
N GLN A 85 14.43 5.40 -14.93
CA GLN A 85 13.63 5.28 -16.16
C GLN A 85 13.03 6.63 -16.58
N ARG A 86 12.64 7.48 -15.62
CA ARG A 86 12.18 8.84 -15.91
C ARG A 86 13.30 9.70 -16.47
N GLU A 87 14.48 9.69 -15.84
CA GLU A 87 15.67 10.41 -16.31
C GLU A 87 16.08 9.96 -17.71
N TRP A 88 16.12 8.65 -17.95
CA TRP A 88 16.44 8.10 -19.27
C TRP A 88 15.43 8.55 -20.33
N SER A 89 14.14 8.51 -20.00
CA SER A 89 13.07 8.94 -20.90
C SER A 89 13.20 10.43 -21.25
N GLN A 90 13.56 11.27 -20.27
CA GLN A 90 13.84 12.68 -20.50
C GLN A 90 15.05 12.89 -21.41
N LEU A 91 16.17 12.21 -21.12
CA LEU A 91 17.38 12.29 -21.94
C LEU A 91 17.13 11.83 -23.38
N LEU A 92 16.30 10.81 -23.56
CA LEU A 92 15.94 10.32 -24.89
C LEU A 92 15.13 11.37 -25.66
N LEU A 93 14.21 12.08 -24.99
CA LEU A 93 13.47 13.20 -25.59
C LEU A 93 14.42 14.34 -25.97
N GLU A 94 15.34 14.72 -25.09
CA GLU A 94 16.38 15.73 -25.37
C GLU A 94 17.24 15.33 -26.57
N GLN A 95 17.68 14.07 -26.63
CA GLN A 95 18.46 13.55 -27.75
C GLN A 95 17.65 13.51 -29.06
N SER A 96 16.37 13.15 -29.00
CA SER A 96 15.50 13.15 -30.18
C SER A 96 15.29 14.56 -30.74
N ALA A 97 15.18 15.57 -29.86
CA ALA A 97 15.08 16.98 -30.27
C ALA A 97 16.40 17.47 -30.91
N LEU A 98 17.55 17.07 -30.37
CA LEU A 98 18.87 17.43 -30.89
C LEU A 98 19.22 16.73 -32.22
N SER A 99 18.82 15.47 -32.38
CA SER A 99 19.09 14.68 -33.58
C SER A 99 18.21 15.05 -34.77
N ALA A 100 16.98 15.49 -34.51
CA ALA A 100 16.04 15.90 -35.56
C ALA A 100 16.47 17.15 -36.32
N HIS A 101 17.22 18.08 -35.69
CA HIS A 101 17.46 19.41 -36.29
C HIS A 101 18.91 19.90 -36.25
N GLY A 102 19.68 19.63 -35.19
CA GLY A 102 20.93 20.38 -34.98
C GLY A 102 22.13 19.83 -35.74
N ARG A 103 22.40 18.53 -35.60
CA ARG A 103 23.75 18.01 -35.91
C ARG A 103 24.00 17.74 -37.38
N VAL A 104 22.98 17.31 -38.13
CA VAL A 104 23.13 17.00 -39.56
C VAL A 104 23.16 18.29 -40.39
N GLU A 105 22.30 19.25 -40.08
CA GLU A 105 22.22 20.53 -40.80
C GLU A 105 23.46 21.38 -40.54
N GLN A 106 23.95 21.42 -39.29
CA GLN A 106 25.19 22.14 -38.98
C GLN A 106 26.42 21.53 -39.65
N LEU A 107 26.56 20.20 -39.67
CA LEU A 107 27.65 19.53 -40.41
C LEU A 107 27.53 19.73 -41.93
N ALA A 108 26.32 19.73 -42.48
CA ALA A 108 26.09 19.97 -43.91
C ALA A 108 26.45 21.41 -44.30
N SER A 109 26.07 22.38 -43.49
CA SER A 109 26.41 23.78 -43.72
C SER A 109 27.90 24.06 -43.50
N GLU A 110 28.49 23.63 -42.38
CA GLU A 110 29.89 23.95 -42.06
C GLU A 110 30.92 23.18 -42.90
N ARG A 111 30.67 21.90 -43.24
CA ARG A 111 31.65 21.09 -43.99
C ARG A 111 31.41 21.03 -45.49
N PHE A 112 30.18 21.28 -45.94
CA PHE A 112 29.83 21.20 -47.35
C PHE A 112 29.27 22.51 -47.92
N ASP A 113 29.27 23.59 -47.13
CA ASP A 113 28.75 24.92 -47.51
C ASP A 113 27.31 24.85 -48.07
N MET A 114 26.54 23.84 -47.63
CA MET A 114 25.19 23.60 -48.13
C MET A 114 24.25 24.66 -47.56
N VAL A 115 23.54 25.34 -48.44
CA VAL A 115 22.48 26.31 -48.14
C VAL A 115 21.14 25.70 -48.53
N VAL A 116 20.11 25.90 -47.71
CA VAL A 116 18.74 25.46 -48.02
C VAL A 116 18.27 26.18 -49.30
N PRO A 117 18.00 25.45 -50.40
CA PRO A 117 17.68 26.07 -51.69
C PRO A 117 16.35 26.83 -51.62
N GLY A 118 16.31 28.00 -52.25
CA GLY A 118 15.09 28.82 -52.33
C GLY A 118 14.06 28.21 -53.28
N LYS A 119 12.80 28.66 -53.20
CA LYS A 119 11.69 28.13 -54.06
C LYS A 119 11.99 28.17 -55.56
N GLN A 120 12.87 29.09 -56.00
CA GLN A 120 13.30 29.21 -57.40
C GLN A 120 14.30 28.15 -57.87
N ASP A 121 14.96 27.44 -56.96
CA ASP A 121 16.01 26.45 -57.28
C ASP A 121 15.47 25.00 -57.25
N ILE A 122 14.18 24.83 -56.99
CA ILE A 122 13.51 23.53 -56.94
C ILE A 122 12.94 23.20 -58.32
N VAL A 123 13.63 22.33 -59.07
CA VAL A 123 13.13 21.79 -60.35
C VAL A 123 12.39 20.48 -60.10
N LEU A 124 11.06 20.48 -60.25
CA LEU A 124 10.29 19.24 -60.28
C LEU A 124 10.56 18.50 -61.59
N VAL A 125 11.23 17.36 -61.50
CA VAL A 125 11.36 16.43 -62.64
C VAL A 125 10.07 15.61 -62.71
N PRO A 126 9.25 15.73 -63.77
CA PRO A 126 8.09 14.88 -63.93
C PRO A 126 8.56 13.43 -64.11
N LEU A 127 8.04 12.52 -63.30
CA LEU A 127 8.22 11.09 -63.52
C LEU A 127 7.62 10.76 -64.88
N MET A 128 8.50 10.53 -65.86
CA MET A 128 8.25 9.91 -67.17
C MET A 128 6.92 9.13 -67.17
N ALA A 129 5.89 9.73 -67.77
CA ALA A 129 4.64 9.03 -68.04
C ALA A 129 4.95 7.88 -69.00
N PRO A 130 4.46 6.65 -68.74
CA PRO A 130 4.71 5.54 -69.64
C PRO A 130 4.15 5.90 -71.01
N LEU A 131 4.97 5.75 -72.05
CA LEU A 131 4.60 5.99 -73.43
C LEU A 131 3.49 5.00 -73.83
N VAL A 132 2.24 5.38 -73.60
CA VAL A 132 1.06 4.72 -74.15
C VAL A 132 1.01 5.05 -75.63
N GLY A 133 1.37 4.04 -76.43
CA GLY A 133 0.91 3.68 -77.77
C GLY A 133 0.66 4.78 -78.81
N ALA A 134 1.23 4.60 -79.99
CA ALA A 134 0.44 4.64 -81.23
C ALA A 134 1.25 4.12 -82.42
N ARG A 135 0.77 2.97 -82.95
CA ARG A 135 0.90 2.41 -84.30
C ARG A 135 2.25 1.88 -84.76
#